data_AF-A0A6L9LEG8-F1
#
_entry.id   AF-A0A6L9LEG8-F1
#
_cell.length_a   1.000
_cell.length_b   1.000
_cell.length_c   1.000
_cell.angle_alpha   90.00
_cell.angle_beta   90.00
_cell.angle_gamma   90.00
#
_symmetry.space_group_name_H-M   'P 1'
#
loop_
_entity.id
_entity.type
_entity.pdbx_description
1 polymer ?
#
loop_
_entity_poly.entity_id
_entity_poly.type
_entity_poly.pdbx_seq_one_letter_code
_entity_poly.pdbx_strand_id
1 'polypeptide(L)' 'MRTLNIEISELEYEKFGIKNDQLSFSDFVEIVSREISRQNLQKSIELAERYGLSGMSMDEISAEVNAVRNNAAHS' A
#
# COMPACT_ATOMS: atom_id res chain seq x y z
N MET A 1 -5.77 -5.21 -32.67
CA MET A 1 -5.00 -4.50 -31.63
C MET A 1 -5.17 -3.01 -31.84
N ARG A 2 -5.28 -2.23 -30.75
CA ARG A 2 -5.28 -0.77 -30.80
C ARG A 2 -4.12 -0.30 -29.95
N THR A 3 -3.35 0.66 -30.46
CA THR A 3 -2.20 1.23 -29.77
C THR A 3 -2.61 2.55 -29.13
N LEU A 4 -2.28 2.72 -27.85
CA LEU A 4 -2.44 3.97 -27.12
C LEU A 4 -1.04 4.44 -26.73
N ASN A 5 -0.67 5.64 -27.17
CA ASN A 5 0.57 6.28 -26.76
C ASN A 5 0.26 7.17 -25.55
N ILE A 6 1.08 7.06 -24.51
CA ILE A 6 0.93 7.83 -23.27
C ILE A 6 2.24 8.59 -23.06
N GLU A 7 2.16 9.90 -22.92
CA GLU A 7 3.30 10.72 -22.50
C GLU A 7 3.45 10.62 -20.98
N ILE A 8 4.68 10.37 -20.53
CA ILE A 8 5.00 10.17 -19.12
C ILE A 8 6.28 10.93 -18.83
N SER A 9 6.41 11.50 -17.62
CA SER A 9 7.64 12.19 -17.24
C SER A 9 8.77 11.20 -16.91
N GLU A 10 10.03 11.63 -17.06
CA GLU A 10 11.20 10.80 -16.73
C GLU A 10 11.14 10.27 -15.28
N LEU A 11 10.70 11.11 -14.35
CA LEU A 11 10.50 10.76 -12.94
C LEU A 11 9.49 9.63 -12.76
N GLU A 12 8.38 9.66 -13.49
CA GLU A 12 7.38 8.61 -13.45
C GLU A 12 7.92 7.33 -14.11
N TYR A 13 8.65 7.47 -15.21
CA TYR A 13 9.27 6.34 -15.93
C TYR A 13 10.23 5.56 -15.03
N GLU A 14 11.12 6.28 -14.33
CA GLU A 14 12.02 5.68 -13.33
C GLU A 14 11.24 5.09 -12.15
N LYS A 15 10.23 5.80 -11.63
CA LYS A 15 9.44 5.38 -10.47
C LYS A 15 8.65 4.09 -10.73
N PHE A 16 8.08 3.94 -11.92
CA PHE A 16 7.39 2.72 -12.34
C PHE A 16 8.37 1.61 -12.77
N GLY A 17 9.65 1.94 -12.98
CA GLY A 17 10.69 0.99 -13.36
C GLY A 17 10.43 0.36 -14.73
N ILE A 18 9.83 1.13 -15.64
CA ILE A 18 9.55 0.69 -17.01
C ILE A 18 10.90 0.57 -17.72
N LYS A 19 11.24 -0.61 -18.23
CA LYS A 19 12.54 -0.87 -18.90
C LYS A 19 12.42 -1.10 -20.40
N ASN A 20 11.19 -1.28 -20.89
CA ASN A 20 10.91 -1.63 -22.27
C ASN A 20 9.98 -0.59 -22.89
N ASP A 21 10.31 -0.14 -24.09
CA ASP A 21 9.49 0.81 -24.87
C ASP A 21 8.19 0.19 -25.41
N GLN A 22 8.12 -1.15 -25.44
CA GLN A 22 6.91 -1.90 -25.72
C GLN A 22 6.55 -2.80 -24.54
N LEU A 23 5.33 -2.61 -24.04
CA LEU A 23 4.74 -3.39 -22.96
C LEU A 23 3.28 -3.68 -23.32
N SER A 24 2.76 -4.82 -22.88
CA SER A 24 1.33 -5.09 -23.05
C SER A 24 0.52 -4.26 -22.06
N PHE A 25 -0.73 -3.94 -22.40
CA PHE A 25 -1.60 -3.21 -21.48
C PHE A 25 -1.76 -3.94 -20.13
N SER A 26 -1.75 -5.27 -20.11
CA SER A 26 -1.73 -6.06 -18.88
C SER A 26 -0.49 -5.81 -18.03
N ASP A 27 0.70 -5.78 -18.65
CA ASP A 27 1.94 -5.50 -17.93
C ASP A 27 1.94 -4.08 -17.35
N PHE A 28 1.38 -3.11 -18.09
CA PHE A 28 1.22 -1.74 -17.60
C PHE A 28 0.37 -1.69 -16.33
N VAL A 29 -0.80 -2.34 -16.38
CA VAL A 29 -1.74 -2.38 -15.27
C VAL A 29 -1.08 -3.01 -14.05
N GLU A 30 -0.33 -4.10 -14.22
CA GLU A 30 0.37 -4.76 -13.12
C GLU A 30 1.43 -3.83 -12.48
N ILE A 31 2.23 -3.15 -13.29
CA ILE A 31 3.24 -2.19 -12.81
C ILE A 31 2.59 -1.06 -12.00
N VAL A 32 1.51 -0.47 -12.53
CA VAL A 32 0.78 0.61 -11.87
C VAL A 32 0.13 0.12 -10.57
N SER A 33 -0.52 -1.05 -10.59
CA SER A 33 -1.12 -1.66 -9.40
C SER A 33 -0.09 -1.89 -8.31
N ARG A 34 1.10 -2.41 -8.67
CA ARG A 34 2.18 -2.64 -7.70
C ARG A 34 2.66 -1.34 -7.06
N GLU A 35 2.79 -0.27 -7.82
CA GLU A 35 3.20 1.04 -7.28
C GLU A 35 2.12 1.65 -6.38
N ILE A 36 0.84 1.51 -6.72
CA ILE A 36 -0.27 1.93 -5.85
C ILE A 36 -0.22 1.15 -4.52
N SER A 37 0.00 -0.16 -4.57
CA SER A 37 0.16 -0.98 -3.36
C SER A 37 1.34 -0.53 -2.51
N ARG A 38 2.47 -0.17 -3.13
CA ARG A 38 3.66 0.34 -2.43
C ARG A 38 3.37 1.65 -1.71
N GLN A 39 2.69 2.59 -2.38
CA GLN A 39 2.29 3.87 -1.78
C GLN A 39 1.31 3.68 -0.62
N ASN A 40 0.36 2.75 -0.74
CA ASN A 40 -0.58 2.45 0.32
C ASN A 40 0.12 1.84 1.54
N LEU A 41 1.06 0.91 1.32
CA LEU A 41 1.86 0.33 2.40
C LEU A 41 2.64 1.42 3.15
N GLN A 42 3.28 2.33 2.41
CA GLN A 42 4.04 3.42 3.02
C GLN A 42 3.15 4.34 3.86
N LYS A 43 1.96 4.69 3.36
CA LYS A 43 0.96 5.44 4.14
C LYS A 43 0.53 4.69 5.40
N SER A 44 0.32 3.37 5.32
CA SER A 44 -0.02 2.56 6.49
C SER A 44 1.09 2.57 7.55
N ILE A 45 2.35 2.52 7.13
CA ILE A 45 3.50 2.62 8.04
C ILE A 45 3.53 4.01 8.69
N GLU A 46 3.41 5.09 7.91
CA GLU A 46 3.39 6.47 8.44
C GLU A 46 2.25 6.68 9.46
N LEU A 47 1.08 6.10 9.21
CA LEU A 47 -0.04 6.14 10.16
C LEU A 47 0.29 5.34 11.42
N ALA A 48 0.85 4.13 11.28
CA ALA A 48 1.24 3.30 12.42
C ALA A 48 2.30 3.99 13.30
N GLU A 49 3.25 4.70 12.70
CA GLU A 49 4.22 5.53 13.43
C GLU A 49 3.54 6.71 14.13
N ARG A 50 2.72 7.47 13.40
CA ARG A 50 2.04 8.66 13.93
C ARG A 50 1.16 8.35 15.14
N TYR A 51 0.44 7.23 15.11
CA TYR A 51 -0.46 6.82 16.18
C TYR A 51 0.23 5.92 17.23
N GLY A 52 1.55 5.73 17.15
CA GLY A 52 2.30 4.92 18.11
C GLY A 52 2.04 3.41 18.02
N LEU A 53 1.25 2.96 17.05
CA LEU A 53 0.95 1.54 16.81
C LEU A 53 2.19 0.74 16.43
N SER A 54 3.16 1.39 15.77
CA SER A 54 4.44 0.79 15.36
C SER A 54 5.30 0.28 16.53
N GLY A 55 5.15 0.87 17.71
CA GLY A 55 5.91 0.51 18.91
C GLY A 55 5.16 -0.41 19.88
N MET A 56 3.91 -0.76 19.56
CA MET A 56 3.06 -1.53 20.46
C MET A 56 3.49 -3.01 20.48
N SER A 57 3.66 -3.56 21.68
CA SER A 57 3.93 -4.97 21.87
C SER A 57 2.68 -5.82 21.62
N MET A 58 2.89 -7.10 21.29
CA MET A 58 1.77 -8.04 21.10
C MET A 58 0.92 -8.23 22.37
N ASP A 59 1.52 -8.05 23.54
CA ASP A 59 0.83 -8.16 24.83
C ASP A 59 -0.14 -6.97 25.04
N GLU A 60 0.31 -5.75 24.72
CA GLU A 60 -0.52 -4.53 24.77
C GLU A 60 -1.68 -4.61 23.77
N ILE A 61 -1.42 -5.09 22.54
CA ILE A 61 -2.46 -5.32 21.52
C ILE A 61 -3.50 -6.32 22.05
N SER A 62 -3.04 -7.43 22.64
CA SER A 62 -3.93 -8.48 23.15
C SER A 62 -4.76 -7.99 24.34
N ALA A 63 -4.19 -7.16 25.21
CA ALA A 63 -4.91 -6.55 26.32
C ALA A 63 -6.05 -5.63 25.83
N GLU A 64 -5.77 -4.76 24.85
CA GLU A 64 -6.75 -3.85 24.25
C GLU A 64 -7.91 -4.63 23.59
N VAL A 65 -7.60 -5.63 22.76
CA VAL A 65 -8.60 -6.44 22.06
C VAL A 65 -9.48 -7.21 23.04
N ASN A 66 -8.91 -7.79 24.09
CA ASN A 66 -9.66 -8.52 25.10
C ASN A 66 -10.54 -7.60 25.95
N ALA A 67 -10.06 -6.39 26.28
CA ALA A 67 -10.86 -5.39 26.99
C ALA A 67 -12.11 -4.99 26.19
N VAL A 68 -11.96 -4.72 24.88
CA VAL A 68 -13.10 -4.39 23.99
C VAL A 68 -14.07 -5.57 23.88
N ARG A 69 -13.57 -6.80 23.68
CA ARG A 69 -14.42 -8.00 23.56
C ARG A 69 -15.20 -8.28 24.84
N ASN A 70 -14.58 -8.14 26.00
CA ASN A 70 -15.24 -8.35 27.28
C ASN A 70 -16.31 -7.27 27.53
N ASN A 71 -16.05 -6.02 27.16
CA ASN A 71 -17.04 -4.96 27.26
C ASN A 71 -18.25 -5.18 26.34
N ALA A 72 -18.02 -5.66 25.12
CA ALA A 72 -19.07 -6.01 24.15
C ALA A 72 -19.91 -7.23 24.57
N ALA A 73 -19.34 -8.18 25.33
CA ALA A 73 -20.05 -9.34 25.86
C ALA A 73 -20.94 -9.01 27.09
N HIS A 74 -20.73 -7.85 27.70
CA HIS A 74 -21.47 -7.35 28.86
C HIS A 74 -22.45 -6.21 28.54
N SER A 75 -22.68 -5.92 27.25
CA SER A 75 -23.70 -4.99 26.74
C SER A 75 -24.90 -5.75 26.18
#